data_AF-A0A9W6T7W4-F1
#
_entry.id   AF-A0A9W6T7W4-F1
#
_cell.length_a   1.000
_cell.length_b   1.000
_cell.length_c   1.000
_cell.angle_alpha   90.00
_cell.angle_beta   90.00
_cell.angle_gamma   90.00
#
_symmetry.space_group_name_H-M   'P 1'
#
loop_
_entity.id
_entity.type
_entity.pdbx_description
1 polymer ?
#
loop_
_entity_poly.entity_id
_entity_poly.type
_entity_poly.pdbx_seq_one_letter_code
_entity_poly.pdbx_strand_id
1 'polypeptide(L)'
;MALGKVVLAVGLMLFVFVTMVGGNPKHDAYGFRYWSTPMVEYIHTGSLGRFQGFVASVTKFCFVVAGPEYVSQIAGETINPRKVLPSAYKQVAIRLTIFFVGGALGVSICCYYNDPLLVAAINGGAPGAGASAYTVAMKNLGINVLPHIVNVLLITTSFSAGNSYTYCSSRALYGMALEGKAFKIFAYCNKDGVPIFAILVTLGWGCLAYLQLGKQASVVLDWIVNLVTASQMLNFTFIVITYLFFRRAFNAQVGDRSKLPFKCWGQPYISFYALFMTFSMLWVQGYTVFLPENLIC
;
A
#
# COMPACT_ATOMS: atom_id res chain seq x y z
N MET A 1 7.02 7.76 15.88
CA MET A 1 6.77 6.44 15.22
C MET A 1 7.03 6.41 13.71
N ALA A 2 7.02 7.53 12.97
CA ALA A 2 7.37 7.54 11.54
C ALA A 2 8.84 7.17 11.23
N LEU A 3 9.75 7.43 12.18
CA LEU A 3 11.19 7.22 12.02
C LEU A 3 11.56 5.73 11.84
N GLY A 4 10.91 4.82 12.58
CA GLY A 4 11.19 3.38 12.49
C GLY A 4 10.90 2.79 11.11
N LYS A 5 9.87 3.30 10.41
CA LYS A 5 9.56 2.90 9.02
C LYS A 5 10.68 3.31 8.06
N VAL A 6 11.23 4.51 8.25
CA VAL A 6 12.33 5.02 7.42
C VAL A 6 13.62 4.25 7.71
N VAL A 7 13.93 4.00 8.99
CA VAL A 7 15.10 3.20 9.41
C VAL A 7 15.03 1.79 8.83
N LEU A 8 13.86 1.14 8.87
CA LEU A 8 13.69 -0.18 8.26
C LEU A 8 13.88 -0.13 6.74
N ALA A 9 13.23 0.81 6.03
CA ALA A 9 13.35 0.93 4.59
C ALA A 9 14.80 1.21 4.14
N VAL A 10 15.47 2.16 4.79
CA VAL A 10 16.88 2.49 4.52
C VAL A 10 17.79 1.32 4.87
N GLY A 11 17.57 0.67 6.01
CA GLY A 11 18.34 -0.50 6.43
C GLY A 11 18.23 -1.67 5.45
N LEU A 12 17.04 -1.94 4.92
CA LEU A 12 16.82 -2.97 3.90
C LEU A 12 17.48 -2.60 2.56
N MET A 13 17.42 -1.33 2.14
CA MET A 13 18.11 -0.88 0.92
C MET A 13 19.64 -0.96 1.06
N LEU A 14 20.19 -0.58 2.21
CA LEU A 14 21.62 -0.72 2.49
C LEU A 14 22.04 -2.18 2.53
N PHE A 15 21.22 -3.04 3.14
CA PHE A 15 21.45 -4.48 3.15
C PHE A 15 21.59 -5.03 1.73
N VAL A 16 20.62 -4.74 0.84
CA VAL A 16 20.65 -5.15 -0.57
C VAL A 16 21.94 -4.68 -1.24
N PHE A 17 22.29 -3.40 -1.06
CA PHE A 17 23.47 -2.83 -1.71
C PHE A 17 24.77 -3.52 -1.26
N VAL A 18 24.94 -3.73 0.05
CA VAL A 18 26.12 -4.40 0.61
C VAL A 18 26.21 -5.85 0.13
N THR A 19 25.09 -6.59 0.14
CA THR A 19 25.10 -7.99 -0.31
C THR A 19 25.29 -8.10 -1.82
N MET A 20 24.77 -7.16 -2.61
CA MET A 20 24.93 -7.11 -4.06
C MET A 20 26.38 -6.94 -4.51
N VAL A 21 27.16 -6.12 -3.79
CA VAL A 21 28.57 -5.83 -4.10
C VAL A 21 29.52 -6.92 -3.56
N GLY A 22 28.99 -8.01 -2.99
CA GLY A 22 29.79 -9.13 -2.48
C GLY A 22 30.20 -9.00 -1.00
N GLY A 23 29.59 -8.06 -0.26
CA GLY A 23 29.69 -7.98 1.21
C GLY A 23 28.87 -9.05 1.94
N ASN A 24 28.48 -10.13 1.26
CA ASN A 24 27.75 -11.25 1.83
C ASN A 24 28.71 -12.32 2.40
N PRO A 25 28.26 -13.17 3.34
CA PRO A 25 29.08 -14.25 3.90
C PRO A 25 29.60 -15.26 2.86
N LYS A 26 28.99 -15.29 1.67
CA LYS A 26 29.37 -16.14 0.54
C LYS A 26 30.39 -15.49 -0.40
N HIS A 27 30.75 -14.22 -0.16
CA HIS A 27 31.62 -13.39 -1.01
C HIS A 27 31.26 -13.41 -2.52
N ASP A 28 29.98 -13.59 -2.85
CA ASP A 28 29.48 -13.63 -4.22
C ASP A 28 28.81 -12.30 -4.56
N ALA A 29 29.38 -11.59 -5.54
CA ALA A 29 28.78 -10.40 -6.12
C ALA A 29 27.74 -10.80 -7.17
N TYR A 30 26.50 -11.00 -6.73
CA TYR A 30 25.42 -11.47 -7.59
C TYR A 30 24.81 -10.36 -8.47
N GLY A 31 25.02 -9.07 -8.17
CA GLY A 31 24.58 -7.97 -9.05
C GLY A 31 23.11 -8.09 -9.48
N PHE A 32 22.84 -7.97 -10.79
CA PHE A 32 21.52 -8.16 -11.39
C PHE A 32 21.29 -9.58 -11.94
N ARG A 33 21.93 -10.61 -11.37
CA ARG A 33 21.88 -12.00 -11.89
C ARG A 33 20.45 -12.55 -12.07
N TYR A 34 19.49 -12.10 -11.26
CA TYR A 34 18.10 -12.55 -11.34
C TYR A 34 17.21 -11.79 -12.34
N TRP A 35 17.74 -10.78 -13.05
CA TRP A 35 16.99 -9.98 -14.02
C TRP A 35 16.99 -10.55 -15.45
N SER A 36 17.55 -11.74 -15.65
CA SER A 36 17.60 -12.40 -16.96
C SER A 36 16.21 -12.83 -17.49
N THR A 37 15.23 -12.98 -16.61
CA THR A 37 13.83 -13.33 -16.95
C THR A 37 12.86 -12.35 -16.26
N PRO A 38 12.67 -11.14 -16.82
CA PRO A 38 11.96 -10.06 -16.13
C PRO A 38 10.45 -10.25 -16.03
N MET A 39 9.84 -11.10 -16.86
CA MET A 39 8.39 -11.36 -16.86
C MET A 39 8.12 -12.86 -16.78
N VAL A 40 7.62 -13.30 -15.64
CA VAL A 40 7.25 -14.69 -15.38
C VAL A 40 5.79 -14.92 -15.78
N GLU A 41 5.50 -16.12 -16.25
CA GLU A 41 4.15 -16.56 -16.60
C GLU A 41 3.32 -16.76 -15.32
N TYR A 42 2.07 -16.29 -15.30
CA TYR A 42 1.21 -16.36 -14.11
C TYR A 42 0.14 -17.44 -14.20
N ILE A 43 -0.81 -17.33 -15.15
CA ILE A 43 -1.95 -18.25 -15.27
C ILE A 43 -1.82 -19.12 -16.52
N HIS A 44 -1.69 -18.50 -17.70
CA HIS A 44 -1.42 -19.22 -18.94
C HIS A 44 0.07 -19.28 -19.25
N THR A 45 0.45 -20.10 -20.22
CA THR A 45 1.82 -20.15 -20.75
C THR A 45 2.01 -19.19 -21.93
N GLY A 46 3.24 -18.77 -22.19
CA GLY A 46 3.58 -17.89 -23.32
C GLY A 46 3.31 -16.39 -23.08
N SER A 47 3.13 -15.64 -24.17
CA SER A 47 3.00 -14.16 -24.14
C SER A 47 1.79 -13.69 -23.32
N LEU A 48 0.69 -14.43 -23.37
CA LEU A 48 -0.53 -14.15 -22.61
C LEU A 48 -0.30 -14.35 -21.10
N GLY A 49 0.43 -15.40 -20.72
CA GLY A 49 0.86 -15.66 -19.35
C GLY A 49 1.71 -14.55 -18.74
N ARG A 50 2.66 -14.03 -19.51
CA ARG A 50 3.54 -12.93 -19.11
C ARG A 50 2.77 -11.61 -18.96
N PHE A 51 1.80 -11.35 -19.85
CA PHE A 51 0.92 -10.19 -19.72
C PHE A 51 0.04 -10.29 -18.46
N GLN A 52 -0.50 -11.47 -18.16
CA GLN A 52 -1.25 -11.69 -16.92
C GLN A 52 -0.39 -11.49 -15.67
N GLY A 53 0.87 -11.94 -15.68
CA GLY A 53 1.81 -11.69 -14.58
C GLY A 53 2.10 -10.20 -14.38
N PHE A 54 2.22 -9.43 -15.46
CA PHE A 54 2.33 -7.98 -15.40
C PHE A 54 1.09 -7.33 -14.79
N VAL A 55 -0.10 -7.69 -15.28
CA VAL A 55 -1.37 -7.15 -14.77
C VAL A 55 -1.55 -7.48 -13.29
N ALA A 56 -1.30 -8.72 -12.88
CA ALA A 56 -1.36 -9.13 -11.47
C ALA A 56 -0.40 -8.32 -10.59
N SER A 57 0.83 -8.08 -11.07
CA SER A 57 1.83 -7.26 -10.36
C SER A 57 1.35 -5.80 -10.21
N VAL A 58 0.73 -5.23 -11.25
CA VAL A 58 0.16 -3.88 -11.19
C VAL A 58 -1.01 -3.81 -10.20
N THR A 59 -1.89 -4.81 -10.17
CA THR A 59 -2.99 -4.86 -9.20
C THR A 59 -2.48 -4.95 -7.76
N LYS A 60 -1.45 -5.77 -7.49
CA LYS A 60 -0.81 -5.82 -6.17
C LYS A 60 -0.11 -4.50 -5.81
N PHE A 61 0.48 -3.81 -6.79
CA PHE A 61 1.04 -2.46 -6.59
C PHE A 61 -0.02 -1.43 -6.21
N CYS A 62 -1.20 -1.46 -6.84
CA CYS A 62 -2.32 -0.57 -6.51
C CYS A 62 -2.78 -0.67 -5.05
N PHE A 63 -2.68 -1.85 -4.43
CA PHE A 63 -2.93 -2.03 -2.99
C PHE A 63 -1.88 -1.31 -2.13
N VAL A 64 -0.59 -1.46 -2.49
CA VAL A 64 0.54 -0.93 -1.71
C VAL A 64 0.63 0.60 -1.79
N VAL A 65 0.18 1.19 -2.91
CA VAL A 65 0.06 2.66 -3.06
C VAL A 65 -1.18 3.18 -2.33
N ALA A 66 -1.10 3.13 -1.01
CA ALA A 66 -2.02 3.75 -0.07
C ALA A 66 -1.29 4.87 0.71
N GLY A 67 -2.02 5.86 1.18
CA GLY A 67 -1.53 6.81 2.17
C GLY A 67 -1.62 8.30 1.81
N PRO A 68 -1.43 8.79 0.58
CA PRO A 68 -1.51 10.22 0.32
C PRO A 68 -2.80 10.89 0.84
N GLU A 69 -3.91 10.14 0.90
CA GLU A 69 -5.21 10.52 1.45
C GLU A 69 -5.20 10.78 2.97
N TYR A 70 -4.31 10.16 3.76
CA TYR A 70 -4.21 10.46 5.19
C TYR A 70 -3.80 11.92 5.42
N VAL A 71 -2.98 12.49 4.52
CA VAL A 71 -2.51 13.88 4.62
C VAL A 71 -3.68 14.86 4.50
N SER A 72 -4.71 14.51 3.73
CA SER A 72 -5.92 15.34 3.61
C SER A 72 -6.80 15.29 4.85
N GLN A 73 -6.82 14.18 5.59
CA GLN A 73 -7.66 14.08 6.79
C GLN A 73 -7.12 14.94 7.93
N ILE A 74 -5.80 15.03 8.06
CA ILE A 74 -5.14 15.89 9.05
C ILE A 74 -5.11 17.37 8.63
N ALA A 75 -5.55 17.70 7.40
CA ALA A 75 -5.56 19.07 6.91
C ALA A 75 -6.40 20.02 7.78
N GLY A 76 -7.50 19.53 8.35
CA GLY A 76 -8.38 20.29 9.23
C GLY A 76 -7.78 20.61 10.60
N GLU A 77 -6.75 19.86 11.02
CA GLU A 77 -6.07 20.01 12.31
C GLU A 77 -4.66 20.60 12.17
N THR A 78 -4.21 20.82 10.93
CA THR A 78 -2.87 21.31 10.64
C THR A 78 -2.78 22.83 10.82
N ILE A 79 -1.76 23.30 11.54
CA ILE A 79 -1.44 24.73 11.65
C ILE A 79 -1.00 25.25 10.28
N ASN A 80 -1.66 26.30 9.77
CA ASN A 80 -1.37 26.91 8.46
C ASN A 80 -1.36 25.91 7.28
N PRO A 81 -2.51 25.27 6.99
CA PRO A 81 -2.60 24.19 6.01
C PRO A 81 -2.19 24.64 4.60
N ARG A 82 -2.44 25.90 4.24
CA ARG A 82 -2.07 26.47 2.93
C ARG A 82 -0.57 26.47 2.65
N LYS A 83 0.28 26.52 3.68
CA LYS A 83 1.75 26.50 3.55
C LYS A 83 2.31 25.11 3.77
N VAL A 84 1.79 24.38 4.75
CA VAL A 84 2.35 23.09 5.19
C VAL A 84 1.92 21.94 4.26
N LEU A 85 0.65 21.88 3.85
CA LEU A 85 0.14 20.76 3.04
C LEU A 85 0.83 20.61 1.68
N PRO A 86 1.06 21.68 0.89
CA PRO A 86 1.72 21.51 -0.41
C PRO A 86 3.13 20.91 -0.29
N SER A 87 3.86 21.25 0.77
CA SER A 87 5.17 20.66 1.05
C SER A 87 5.04 19.20 1.49
N ALA A 88 4.11 18.91 2.41
CA ALA A 88 3.87 17.56 2.92
C ALA A 88 3.50 16.58 1.79
N TYR A 89 2.59 16.97 0.87
CA TYR A 89 2.23 16.13 -0.28
C TYR A 89 3.42 15.83 -1.20
N LYS A 90 4.26 16.83 -1.50
CA LYS A 90 5.47 16.62 -2.32
C LYS A 90 6.45 15.66 -1.65
N GLN A 91 6.65 15.81 -0.34
CA GLN A 91 7.54 14.94 0.43
C GLN A 91 7.01 13.50 0.47
N VAL A 92 5.71 13.32 0.70
CA VAL A 92 5.07 11.99 0.71
C VAL A 92 5.22 11.32 -0.65
N ALA A 93 4.97 12.04 -1.76
CA ALA A 93 5.13 11.50 -3.10
C ALA A 93 6.57 11.03 -3.37
N ILE A 94 7.57 11.89 -3.11
CA ILE A 94 8.99 11.54 -3.33
C ILE A 94 9.39 10.34 -2.46
N ARG A 95 9.00 10.37 -1.18
CA ARG A 95 9.34 9.33 -0.22
C ARG A 95 8.72 7.98 -0.59
N LEU A 96 7.45 7.95 -0.96
CA LEU A 96 6.77 6.72 -1.39
C LEU A 96 7.41 6.16 -2.67
N THR A 97 7.70 7.01 -3.66
CA THR A 97 8.35 6.57 -4.89
C THR A 97 9.72 5.95 -4.61
N ILE A 98 10.58 6.61 -3.83
CA ILE A 98 11.92 6.09 -3.52
C ILE A 98 11.84 4.75 -2.78
N PHE A 99 10.99 4.64 -1.75
CA PHE A 99 10.92 3.42 -0.95
C PHE A 99 10.21 2.26 -1.66
N PHE A 100 9.21 2.53 -2.49
CA PHE A 100 8.51 1.47 -3.22
C PHE A 100 9.33 0.99 -4.42
N VAL A 101 9.87 1.90 -5.22
CA VAL A 101 10.72 1.53 -6.35
C VAL A 101 12.02 0.92 -5.85
N GLY A 102 12.71 1.57 -4.90
CA GLY A 102 13.94 1.04 -4.30
C GLY A 102 13.74 -0.29 -3.58
N GLY A 103 12.61 -0.45 -2.88
CA GLY A 103 12.25 -1.72 -2.25
C GLY A 103 12.00 -2.84 -3.25
N ALA A 104 11.19 -2.58 -4.29
CA ALA A 104 10.90 -3.56 -5.35
C ALA A 104 12.18 -3.95 -6.11
N LEU A 105 13.04 -2.99 -6.43
CA LEU A 105 14.36 -3.25 -7.01
C LEU A 105 15.22 -4.10 -6.05
N GLY A 106 15.22 -3.78 -4.75
CA GLY A 106 16.02 -4.52 -3.79
C GLY A 106 15.57 -5.97 -3.62
N VAL A 107 14.26 -6.23 -3.57
CA VAL A 107 13.72 -7.60 -3.51
C VAL A 107 14.07 -8.39 -4.77
N SER A 108 13.86 -7.79 -5.95
CA SER A 108 14.14 -8.47 -7.24
C SER A 108 15.63 -8.75 -7.46
N ILE A 109 16.52 -8.00 -6.82
CA ILE A 109 17.97 -8.25 -6.84
C ILE A 109 18.36 -9.34 -5.83
N CYS A 110 17.69 -9.43 -4.67
CA CYS A 110 18.07 -10.34 -3.58
C CYS A 110 17.55 -11.77 -3.72
N CYS A 111 16.39 -11.98 -4.35
CA CYS A 111 15.75 -13.30 -4.45
C CYS A 111 15.36 -13.63 -5.89
N TYR A 112 15.57 -14.88 -6.28
CA TYR A 112 15.01 -15.42 -7.52
C TYR A 112 13.51 -15.70 -7.35
N TYR A 113 12.73 -15.56 -8.43
CA TYR A 113 11.27 -15.75 -8.37
C TYR A 113 10.87 -17.18 -7.99
N ASN A 114 11.69 -18.18 -8.33
CA ASN A 114 11.44 -19.61 -8.05
C ASN A 114 12.28 -20.15 -6.88
N ASP A 115 12.62 -19.29 -5.92
CA ASP A 115 13.34 -19.75 -4.74
C ASP A 115 12.48 -20.72 -3.92
N PRO A 116 12.95 -21.94 -3.59
CA PRO A 116 12.17 -22.93 -2.86
C PRO A 116 11.63 -22.42 -1.52
N LEU A 117 12.38 -21.55 -0.82
CA LEU A 117 11.92 -20.97 0.45
C LEU A 117 10.86 -19.89 0.23
N LEU A 118 10.92 -19.16 -0.89
CA LEU A 118 9.90 -18.18 -1.26
C LEU A 118 8.61 -18.88 -1.70
N VAL A 119 8.71 -19.91 -2.54
CA VAL A 119 7.59 -20.73 -3.01
C VAL A 119 6.94 -21.50 -1.85
N ALA A 120 7.74 -22.07 -0.94
CA ALA A 120 7.22 -22.71 0.26
C ALA A 120 6.53 -21.73 1.20
N ALA A 121 7.02 -20.49 1.30
CA ALA A 121 6.37 -19.45 2.11
C ALA A 121 5.02 -19.01 1.51
N ILE A 122 4.93 -18.91 0.18
CA ILE A 122 3.70 -18.56 -0.56
C ILE A 122 2.68 -19.71 -0.47
N ASN A 123 3.09 -20.94 -0.80
CA ASN A 123 2.19 -22.10 -0.87
C ASN A 123 1.85 -22.69 0.50
N GLY A 124 2.75 -22.56 1.48
CA GLY A 124 2.59 -23.10 2.84
C GLY A 124 1.82 -22.19 3.79
N GLY A 125 1.34 -21.02 3.33
CA GLY A 125 0.58 -20.09 4.16
C GLY A 125 1.35 -19.55 5.37
N ALA A 126 2.68 -19.42 5.27
CA ALA A 126 3.51 -19.00 6.38
C ALA A 126 3.07 -17.59 6.87
N PRO A 127 2.74 -17.40 8.16
CA PRO A 127 2.15 -16.17 8.64
C PRO A 127 3.02 -14.93 8.39
N GLY A 128 2.46 -13.95 7.66
CA GLY A 128 2.55 -12.48 7.74
C GLY A 128 3.92 -11.77 7.82
N ALA A 129 4.88 -12.29 8.57
CA ALA A 129 6.21 -11.70 8.80
C ALA A 129 7.35 -12.67 8.44
N GLY A 130 7.16 -13.98 8.59
CA GLY A 130 8.20 -14.99 8.29
C GLY A 130 8.42 -15.28 6.81
N ALA A 131 7.54 -14.76 5.94
CA ALA A 131 7.52 -14.96 4.50
C ALA A 131 8.10 -13.77 3.70
N SER A 132 8.61 -12.73 4.38
CA SER A 132 9.17 -11.57 3.68
C SER A 132 10.36 -11.97 2.81
N ALA A 133 10.36 -11.59 1.53
CA ALA A 133 11.43 -11.92 0.59
C ALA A 133 12.82 -11.47 1.09
N TYR A 134 12.89 -10.36 1.83
CA TYR A 134 14.13 -9.93 2.48
C TYR A 134 14.63 -10.92 3.54
N THR A 135 13.73 -11.48 4.34
CA THR A 135 14.09 -12.47 5.36
C THR A 135 14.50 -13.81 4.74
N VAL A 136 13.88 -14.18 3.62
CA VAL A 136 14.28 -15.35 2.81
C VAL A 136 15.67 -15.15 2.22
N ALA A 137 15.94 -13.97 1.62
CA ALA A 137 17.27 -13.62 1.13
C ALA A 137 18.35 -13.71 2.21
N MET A 138 18.07 -13.17 3.41
CA MET A 138 19.00 -13.23 4.54
C MET A 138 19.29 -14.66 4.99
N LYS A 139 18.27 -15.53 5.01
CA LYS A 139 18.44 -16.96 5.32
C LYS A 139 19.25 -17.69 4.25
N ASN A 140 19.01 -17.41 2.97
CA ASN A 140 19.77 -17.98 1.86
C ASN A 140 21.26 -17.58 1.89
N LEU A 141 21.56 -16.40 2.42
CA LEU A 141 22.93 -15.93 2.62
C LEU A 141 23.58 -16.47 3.90
N GLY A 142 22.86 -17.23 4.73
CA GLY A 142 23.36 -17.80 5.98
C GLY A 142 23.41 -16.80 7.15
N ILE A 143 22.69 -15.68 7.06
CA ILE A 143 22.69 -14.64 8.10
C ILE A 143 21.60 -14.95 9.12
N ASN A 144 22.00 -15.40 10.32
CA ASN A 144 21.05 -15.88 11.34
C ASN A 144 20.41 -14.76 12.17
N VAL A 145 21.13 -13.68 12.48
CA VAL A 145 20.65 -12.63 13.42
C VAL A 145 19.75 -11.60 12.74
N LEU A 146 20.09 -11.20 11.50
CA LEU A 146 19.41 -10.12 10.79
C LEU A 146 17.92 -10.38 10.50
N PRO A 147 17.48 -11.61 10.14
CA PRO A 147 16.06 -11.91 9.97
C PRO A 147 15.21 -11.61 11.21
N HIS A 148 15.74 -11.87 12.42
CA HIS A 148 15.02 -11.60 13.67
C HIS A 148 14.83 -10.10 13.90
N ILE A 149 15.87 -9.29 13.65
CA ILE A 149 15.79 -7.83 13.77
C ILE A 149 14.77 -7.27 12.78
N VAL A 150 14.81 -7.72 11.52
CA VAL A 150 13.85 -7.30 10.50
C VAL A 150 12.42 -7.68 10.88
N ASN A 151 12.20 -8.88 11.41
CA ASN A 151 10.87 -9.30 11.85
C ASN A 151 10.32 -8.43 12.98
N VAL A 152 11.13 -8.10 13.99
CA VAL A 152 10.72 -7.20 15.09
C VAL A 152 10.40 -5.80 14.57
N LEU A 153 11.22 -5.28 13.66
CA LEU A 153 10.97 -3.99 13.02
C LEU A 153 9.70 -4.02 12.17
N LEU A 154 9.46 -5.08 11.41
CA LEU A 154 8.24 -5.27 10.61
C LEU A 154 7.00 -5.21 11.51
N ILE A 155 6.97 -5.97 12.61
CA ILE A 155 5.86 -5.94 13.59
C ILE A 155 5.65 -4.53 14.12
N THR A 156 6.72 -3.82 14.49
CA THR A 156 6.65 -2.44 14.99
C THR A 156 6.09 -1.48 13.94
N THR A 157 6.49 -1.64 12.67
CA THR A 157 5.98 -0.81 11.57
C THR A 157 4.51 -1.10 11.24
N SER A 158 4.09 -2.37 11.31
CA SER A 158 2.70 -2.79 11.15
C SER A 158 1.81 -2.24 12.25
N PHE A 159 2.24 -2.32 13.52
CA PHE A 159 1.52 -1.72 14.64
C PHE A 159 1.36 -0.21 14.47
N SER A 160 2.43 0.49 14.07
CA SER A 160 2.37 1.92 13.77
C SER A 160 1.44 2.25 12.60
N ALA A 161 1.35 1.42 11.56
CA ALA A 161 0.40 1.60 10.46
C ALA A 161 -1.04 1.41 10.94
N GLY A 162 -1.30 0.36 11.73
CA GLY A 162 -2.60 0.10 12.34
C GLY A 162 -3.13 1.31 13.11
N ASN A 163 -2.31 1.90 13.99
CA ASN A 163 -2.70 3.08 14.75
C ASN A 163 -3.08 4.28 13.86
N SER A 164 -2.34 4.53 12.77
CA SER A 164 -2.66 5.61 11.82
C SER A 164 -3.97 5.35 11.07
N TYR A 165 -4.25 4.11 10.69
CA TYR A 165 -5.51 3.78 10.01
C TYR A 165 -6.70 3.81 10.97
N THR A 166 -6.57 3.30 12.21
CA THR A 166 -7.62 3.45 13.24
C THR A 166 -7.95 4.92 13.49
N TYR A 167 -6.92 5.78 13.53
CA TYR A 167 -7.11 7.23 13.60
C TYR A 167 -7.92 7.78 12.42
N CYS A 168 -7.53 7.45 11.19
CA CYS A 168 -8.19 7.93 9.99
C CYS A 168 -9.65 7.44 9.88
N SER A 169 -9.89 6.16 10.14
CA SER A 169 -11.21 5.54 10.05
C SER A 169 -12.18 6.10 11.10
N SER A 170 -11.71 6.29 12.34
CA SER A 170 -12.55 6.86 13.40
C SER A 170 -12.94 8.32 13.12
N ARG A 171 -12.01 9.13 12.59
CA ARG A 171 -12.28 10.51 12.18
C ARG A 171 -13.23 10.61 10.99
N ALA A 172 -13.07 9.74 9.99
CA ALA A 172 -13.99 9.68 8.85
C ALA A 172 -15.42 9.33 9.30
N LEU A 173 -15.57 8.33 10.18
CA LEU A 173 -16.88 7.93 10.71
C LEU A 173 -17.51 9.02 11.59
N TYR A 174 -16.71 9.69 12.42
CA TYR A 174 -17.15 10.84 13.20
C TYR A 174 -17.62 12.01 12.32
N GLY A 175 -16.88 12.34 11.25
CA GLY A 175 -17.27 13.38 10.29
C GLY A 175 -18.61 13.07 9.61
N MET A 176 -18.82 11.81 9.20
CA MET A 176 -20.11 11.38 8.62
C MET A 176 -21.26 11.47 9.63
N ALA A 177 -20.99 11.22 10.92
CA ALA A 177 -22.00 11.33 11.98
C ALA A 177 -22.41 12.78 12.25
N LEU A 178 -21.46 13.72 12.19
CA LEU A 178 -21.74 15.17 12.31
C LEU A 178 -22.60 15.70 11.15
N GLU A 179 -22.39 15.19 9.94
CA GLU A 179 -23.20 15.53 8.76
C GLU A 179 -24.57 14.84 8.74
N GLY A 180 -24.89 14.00 9.74
CA GLY A 180 -26.15 13.26 9.80
C GLY A 180 -26.25 12.08 8.83
N LYS A 181 -25.14 11.67 8.19
CA LYS A 181 -25.07 10.53 7.27
C LYS A 181 -24.83 9.19 7.96
N ALA A 182 -24.34 9.21 9.20
CA ALA A 182 -24.15 8.04 10.05
C ALA A 182 -24.94 8.17 11.36
N PHE A 183 -25.09 7.06 12.10
CA PHE A 183 -25.79 7.06 13.38
C PHE A 183 -25.20 8.07 14.37
N LYS A 184 -26.07 8.85 15.04
CA LYS A 184 -25.68 9.91 15.98
C LYS A 184 -24.79 9.42 17.14
N ILE A 185 -24.83 8.13 17.46
CA ILE A 185 -23.98 7.50 18.48
C ILE A 185 -22.49 7.70 18.15
N PHE A 186 -22.12 7.72 16.87
CA PHE A 186 -20.72 7.93 16.46
C PHE A 186 -20.24 9.38 16.56
N ALA A 187 -21.15 10.34 16.76
CA ALA A 187 -20.81 11.73 17.03
C ALA A 187 -20.51 12.00 18.52
N TYR A 188 -20.70 11.00 19.39
CA TYR A 188 -20.38 11.13 20.81
C TYR A 188 -18.86 11.11 21.03
N CYS A 189 -18.36 12.16 21.69
CA CYS A 189 -16.97 12.31 22.08
C CYS A 189 -16.81 12.27 23.61
N ASN A 190 -15.70 11.72 24.08
CA ASN A 190 -15.29 11.82 25.47
C ASN A 190 -14.91 13.28 25.84
N LYS A 191 -14.67 13.55 27.13
CA LYS A 191 -14.19 14.83 27.65
C LYS A 191 -12.95 15.37 26.93
N ASP A 192 -12.09 14.46 26.43
CA ASP A 192 -10.88 14.80 25.67
C ASP A 192 -11.11 14.96 24.16
N GLY A 193 -12.36 14.95 23.68
CA GLY A 193 -12.69 15.12 22.26
C GLY A 193 -12.48 13.87 21.39
N VAL A 194 -12.37 12.70 22.02
CA VAL A 194 -12.11 11.41 21.34
C VAL A 194 -13.42 10.65 21.06
N PRO A 195 -13.71 10.26 19.79
CA PRO A 195 -14.95 9.56 19.44
C PRO A 195 -14.86 8.05 19.76
N ILE A 196 -15.19 7.67 21.00
CA ILE A 196 -14.98 6.30 21.53
C ILE A 196 -15.73 5.25 20.71
N PHE A 197 -17.01 5.47 20.38
CA PHE A 197 -17.81 4.48 19.65
C PHE A 197 -17.29 4.24 18.23
N ALA A 198 -16.78 5.29 17.57
CA ALA A 198 -16.15 5.15 16.26
C ALA A 198 -14.85 4.33 16.35
N ILE A 199 -14.06 4.52 17.42
CA ILE A 199 -12.85 3.72 17.67
C ILE A 199 -13.21 2.25 17.94
N LEU A 200 -14.22 1.97 18.76
CA LEU A 200 -14.64 0.60 19.06
C LEU A 200 -15.10 -0.15 17.80
N VAL A 201 -15.87 0.48 16.93
CA VAL A 201 -16.30 -0.14 15.66
C VAL A 201 -15.11 -0.40 14.74
N THR A 202 -14.19 0.55 14.62
CA THR A 202 -12.98 0.36 13.79
C THR A 202 -12.05 -0.72 14.32
N LEU A 203 -11.90 -0.82 15.65
CA LEU A 203 -11.17 -1.94 16.28
C LEU A 203 -11.91 -3.26 16.12
N GLY A 204 -13.24 -3.26 16.21
CA GLY A 204 -14.08 -4.43 15.98
C GLY A 204 -13.91 -5.01 14.57
N TRP A 205 -13.78 -4.14 13.56
CA TRP A 205 -13.41 -4.57 12.20
C TRP A 205 -12.00 -5.17 12.15
N GLY A 206 -11.06 -4.62 12.92
CA GLY A 206 -9.72 -5.18 13.10
C GLY A 206 -9.70 -6.60 13.66
N CYS A 207 -10.69 -6.99 14.48
CA CYS A 207 -10.81 -8.36 14.98
C CYS A 207 -11.02 -9.40 13.87
N LEU A 208 -11.48 -9.01 12.68
CA LEU A 208 -11.58 -9.92 11.53
C LEU A 208 -10.20 -10.45 11.11
N ALA A 209 -9.10 -9.78 11.47
CA ALA A 209 -7.75 -10.29 11.25
C ALA A 209 -7.49 -11.62 12.00
N TYR A 210 -8.22 -11.91 13.10
CA TYR A 210 -8.09 -13.19 13.82
C TYR A 210 -8.59 -14.39 13.03
N LEU A 211 -9.35 -14.19 11.94
CA LEU A 211 -9.71 -15.28 11.03
C LEU A 211 -8.47 -15.93 10.39
N GLN A 212 -7.33 -15.23 10.38
CA GLN A 212 -6.04 -15.77 9.98
C GLN A 212 -5.52 -16.89 10.89
N LEU A 213 -6.08 -17.10 12.09
CA LEU A 213 -5.69 -18.22 12.96
C LEU A 213 -6.31 -19.57 12.54
N GLY A 214 -7.23 -19.57 11.56
CA GLY A 214 -7.89 -20.78 11.06
C GLY A 214 -7.05 -21.58 10.05
N LYS A 215 -7.51 -22.80 9.72
CA LYS A 215 -6.84 -23.70 8.76
C LYS A 215 -6.82 -23.17 7.30
N GLN A 216 -7.61 -22.16 6.97
CA GLN A 216 -7.67 -21.48 5.65
C GLN A 216 -7.23 -20.00 5.73
N ALA A 217 -6.21 -19.73 6.54
CA ALA A 217 -5.71 -18.39 6.83
C ALA A 217 -5.39 -17.54 5.58
N SER A 218 -4.82 -18.15 4.54
CA SER A 218 -4.44 -17.46 3.30
C SER A 218 -5.66 -16.99 2.50
N VAL A 219 -6.66 -17.85 2.33
CA VAL A 219 -7.87 -17.56 1.54
C VAL A 219 -8.64 -16.38 2.12
N VAL A 220 -8.84 -16.36 3.44
CA VAL A 220 -9.58 -15.27 4.10
C VAL A 220 -8.80 -13.96 4.03
N LEU A 221 -7.48 -14.01 4.17
CA LEU A 221 -6.63 -12.84 4.01
C LEU A 221 -6.73 -12.27 2.60
N ASP A 222 -6.70 -13.13 1.58
CA ASP A 222 -6.83 -12.71 0.18
C ASP A 222 -8.18 -12.06 -0.09
N TRP A 223 -9.29 -12.57 0.48
CA TRP A 223 -10.59 -11.91 0.39
C TRP A 223 -10.58 -10.49 0.98
N ILE A 224 -10.01 -10.33 2.18
CA ILE A 224 -9.93 -9.03 2.86
C ILE A 224 -9.05 -8.07 2.06
N VAL A 225 -7.88 -8.52 1.60
CA VAL A 225 -6.96 -7.70 0.79
C VAL A 225 -7.60 -7.27 -0.52
N ASN A 226 -8.30 -8.17 -1.22
CA ASN A 226 -9.00 -7.84 -2.45
C ASN A 226 -10.11 -6.82 -2.21
N LEU A 227 -10.91 -6.98 -1.14
CA LEU A 227 -11.96 -6.03 -0.77
C LEU A 227 -11.39 -4.65 -0.43
N VAL A 228 -10.33 -4.59 0.37
CA VAL A 228 -9.68 -3.32 0.75
C VAL A 228 -9.10 -2.63 -0.48
N THR A 229 -8.46 -3.38 -1.37
CA THR A 229 -7.88 -2.82 -2.60
C THR A 229 -8.97 -2.23 -3.51
N ALA A 230 -10.10 -2.93 -3.69
CA ALA A 230 -11.22 -2.43 -4.49
C ALA A 230 -11.82 -1.16 -3.87
N SER A 231 -12.01 -1.15 -2.54
CA SER A 231 -12.47 0.03 -1.80
C SER A 231 -11.53 1.23 -1.98
N GLN A 232 -10.22 1.00 -1.94
CA GLN A 232 -9.21 2.03 -2.14
C GLN A 232 -9.21 2.58 -3.59
N MET A 233 -9.36 1.72 -4.59
CA MET A 233 -9.49 2.15 -5.99
C MET A 233 -10.72 3.03 -6.20
N LEU A 234 -11.87 2.62 -5.65
CA LEU A 234 -13.09 3.44 -5.66
C LEU A 234 -12.88 4.79 -4.96
N ASN A 235 -12.17 4.80 -3.82
CA ASN A 235 -11.85 6.04 -3.11
C ASN A 235 -11.07 7.01 -4.01
N PHE A 236 -10.02 6.55 -4.69
CA PHE A 236 -9.27 7.39 -5.63
C PHE A 236 -10.10 7.86 -6.82
N THR A 237 -10.97 7.00 -7.37
CA THR A 237 -11.91 7.39 -8.42
C THR A 237 -12.81 8.54 -7.95
N PHE A 238 -13.41 8.44 -6.76
CA PHE A 238 -14.26 9.50 -6.21
C PHE A 238 -13.50 10.79 -5.89
N ILE A 239 -12.25 10.69 -5.42
CA ILE A 239 -11.39 11.87 -5.21
C ILE A 239 -11.20 12.62 -6.54
N VAL A 240 -10.87 11.91 -7.62
CA VAL A 240 -10.64 12.53 -8.93
C VAL A 240 -11.93 13.14 -9.49
N ILE A 241 -13.07 12.44 -9.37
CA ILE A 241 -14.38 12.96 -9.78
C ILE A 241 -14.71 14.24 -9.00
N THR A 242 -14.59 14.22 -7.68
CA THR A 242 -14.85 15.38 -6.81
C THR A 242 -13.94 16.55 -7.19
N TYR A 243 -12.68 16.29 -7.50
CA TYR A 243 -11.75 17.32 -7.97
C TYR A 243 -12.17 17.92 -9.32
N LEU A 244 -12.66 17.13 -10.27
CA LEU A 244 -13.17 17.62 -11.56
C LEU A 244 -14.39 18.54 -11.36
N PHE A 245 -15.33 18.17 -10.47
CA PHE A 245 -16.46 19.03 -10.11
C PHE A 245 -16.03 20.30 -9.38
N PHE A 246 -15.12 20.20 -8.41
CA PHE A 246 -14.52 21.35 -7.72
C PHE A 246 -13.89 22.31 -8.72
N ARG A 247 -13.10 21.80 -9.68
CA ARG A 247 -12.46 22.62 -10.70
C ARG A 247 -13.48 23.33 -11.59
N ARG A 248 -14.56 22.65 -11.97
CA ARG A 248 -15.65 23.25 -12.76
C ARG A 248 -16.33 24.38 -11.98
N ALA A 249 -16.63 24.17 -10.69
CA ALA A 249 -17.20 25.19 -9.82
C ALA A 249 -16.25 26.37 -9.59
N PHE A 250 -14.96 26.11 -9.34
CA PHE A 250 -13.94 27.12 -9.13
C PHE A 250 -13.72 27.99 -10.37
N ASN A 251 -13.71 27.39 -11.56
CA ASN A 251 -13.60 28.13 -12.82
C ASN A 251 -14.83 29.01 -13.05
N ALA A 252 -16.02 28.56 -12.67
CA ALA A 252 -17.26 29.35 -12.81
C ALA A 252 -17.32 30.53 -11.83
N GLN A 253 -16.77 30.38 -10.61
CA GLN A 253 -16.83 31.43 -9.57
C GLN A 253 -15.66 32.40 -9.61
N VAL A 254 -14.43 31.89 -9.79
CA VAL A 254 -13.19 32.68 -9.60
C VAL A 254 -12.43 32.82 -10.91
N GLY A 255 -12.43 31.80 -11.76
CA GLY A 255 -11.77 31.78 -13.08
C GLY A 255 -10.22 31.83 -13.06
N ASP A 256 -9.62 32.33 -11.98
CA ASP A 256 -8.17 32.51 -11.87
C ASP A 256 -7.51 31.43 -11.01
N ARG A 257 -6.79 30.53 -11.69
CA ARG A 257 -6.00 29.45 -11.09
C ARG A 257 -4.82 29.97 -10.27
N SER A 258 -4.43 31.24 -10.42
CA SER A 258 -3.34 31.86 -9.67
C SER A 258 -3.61 31.94 -8.16
N LYS A 259 -4.89 32.00 -7.79
CA LYS A 259 -5.36 32.13 -6.42
C LYS A 259 -5.31 30.82 -5.62
N LEU A 260 -5.01 29.68 -6.27
CA LEU A 260 -4.86 28.41 -5.58
C LEU A 260 -3.46 28.27 -4.96
N PRO A 261 -3.36 27.88 -3.68
CA PRO A 261 -2.07 27.72 -2.98
C PRO A 261 -1.20 26.60 -3.57
N PHE A 262 -1.82 25.64 -4.26
CA PHE A 262 -1.14 24.57 -4.97
C PHE A 262 -1.77 24.38 -6.36
N LYS A 263 -0.92 24.29 -7.39
CA LYS A 263 -1.30 24.03 -8.77
C LYS A 263 -0.66 22.73 -9.22
N CYS A 264 -1.49 21.74 -9.52
CA CYS A 264 -1.03 20.53 -10.17
C CYS A 264 -0.71 20.84 -11.65
N TRP A 265 0.42 20.34 -12.13
CA TRP A 265 0.83 20.45 -13.53
C TRP A 265 -0.16 19.67 -14.44
N GLY A 266 -0.26 20.00 -15.73
CA GLY A 266 -1.02 19.21 -16.72
C GLY A 266 -2.54 19.12 -16.54
N GLN A 267 -3.14 19.97 -15.68
CA GLN A 267 -4.58 19.95 -15.40
C GLN A 267 -5.41 20.64 -16.53
N PRO A 268 -6.40 19.98 -17.15
CA PRO A 268 -7.16 18.84 -16.63
C PRO A 268 -6.80 17.45 -17.16
N TYR A 269 -5.92 17.34 -18.15
CA TYR A 269 -5.62 16.07 -18.82
C TYR A 269 -5.15 14.99 -17.84
N ILE A 270 -4.35 15.37 -16.85
CA ILE A 270 -3.87 14.44 -15.80
C ILE A 270 -5.02 13.90 -14.95
N SER A 271 -6.05 14.70 -14.65
CA SER A 271 -7.21 14.22 -13.90
C SER A 271 -8.09 13.26 -14.72
N PHE A 272 -8.27 13.51 -16.02
CA PHE A 272 -8.98 12.55 -16.88
C PHE A 272 -8.20 11.24 -17.05
N TYR A 273 -6.88 11.33 -17.20
CA TYR A 273 -6.01 10.16 -17.24
C TYR A 273 -6.08 9.35 -15.94
N ALA A 274 -5.99 10.02 -14.78
CA ALA A 274 -6.10 9.36 -13.47
C ALA A 274 -7.49 8.71 -13.28
N LEU A 275 -8.55 9.37 -13.73
CA LEU A 275 -9.91 8.80 -13.69
C LEU A 275 -10.00 7.53 -14.54
N PHE A 276 -9.53 7.59 -15.78
CA PHE A 276 -9.54 6.44 -16.69
C PHE A 276 -8.71 5.26 -16.14
N MET A 277 -7.52 5.54 -15.59
CA MET A 277 -6.65 4.50 -15.04
C MET A 277 -7.21 3.88 -13.77
N THR A 278 -7.70 4.68 -12.82
CA THR A 278 -8.29 4.14 -11.57
C THR A 278 -9.57 3.38 -11.84
N PHE A 279 -10.41 3.88 -12.76
CA PHE A 279 -11.65 3.21 -13.14
C PHE A 279 -11.39 1.91 -13.92
N SER A 280 -10.46 1.90 -14.88
CA SER A 280 -10.13 0.67 -15.62
C SER A 280 -9.50 -0.39 -14.72
N MET A 281 -8.61 0.00 -13.80
CA MET A 281 -7.98 -0.92 -12.85
C MET A 281 -8.97 -1.55 -11.87
N LEU A 282 -10.07 -0.87 -11.54
CA LEU A 282 -11.14 -1.45 -10.73
C LEU A 282 -11.77 -2.67 -11.41
N TRP A 283 -12.00 -2.60 -12.72
CA TRP A 283 -12.53 -3.72 -13.50
C TRP A 283 -11.49 -4.82 -13.70
N VAL A 284 -10.25 -4.44 -13.97
CA VAL A 284 -9.14 -5.38 -14.11
C VAL A 284 -8.95 -6.15 -12.80
N GLN A 285 -9.04 -5.53 -11.63
CA GLN A 285 -8.90 -6.26 -10.37
C GLN A 285 -9.89 -7.44 -10.22
N GLY A 286 -11.09 -7.33 -10.78
CA GLY A 286 -12.08 -8.41 -10.77
C GLY A 286 -11.91 -9.45 -11.87
N TYR A 287 -10.93 -9.32 -12.79
CA TYR A 287 -10.83 -10.21 -13.97
C TYR A 287 -10.67 -11.68 -13.57
N THR A 288 -10.01 -11.96 -12.45
CA THR A 288 -9.77 -13.33 -11.97
C THR A 288 -11.05 -14.04 -11.56
N VAL A 289 -12.09 -13.32 -11.15
CA VAL A 289 -13.42 -13.89 -10.83
C VAL A 289 -14.12 -14.39 -12.10
N PHE A 290 -13.77 -13.85 -13.27
CA PHE A 290 -14.32 -14.27 -14.56
C PHE A 290 -13.52 -15.40 -15.21
N LEU A 291 -12.44 -15.88 -14.58
CA LEU A 291 -11.69 -17.04 -15.06
C LEU A 291 -12.29 -18.33 -14.48
N PRO A 292 -12.32 -19.43 -15.27
CA PRO A 292 -12.72 -20.74 -14.76
C PRO A 292 -11.90 -21.14 -13.53
N GLU A 293 -12.52 -21.73 -12.51
CA GLU A 293 -11.86 -22.17 -11.27
C GLU A 293 -10.64 -23.08 -11.54
N ASN A 294 -10.64 -23.78 -12.66
CA ASN A 294 -9.59 -24.69 -13.13
C ASN A 294 -8.26 -24.00 -13.50
N LEU A 295 -8.24 -22.66 -13.56
CA LEU A 295 -7.09 -21.83 -13.94
C LEU A 295 -6.56 -20.96 -12.80
N ILE A 296 -7.24 -20.96 -11.64
CA ILE A 296 -6.87 -20.18 -10.46
C ILE A 296 -6.17 -21.14 -9.49
N CYS A 297 -4.84 -21.19 -9.55
CA CYS A 297 -4.00 -21.91 -8.58
C CYS A 297 -3.63 -21.00 -7.40
#